data_AF-A0A7T0KMW3-F1
#
_entry.id   AF-A0A7T0KMW3-F1
#
_cell.length_a   1.000
_cell.length_b   1.000
_cell.length_c   1.000
_cell.angle_alpha   90.00
_cell.angle_beta   90.00
_cell.angle_gamma   90.00
#
_symmetry.space_group_name_H-M   'P 1'
#
loop_
_entity.id
_entity.type
_entity.pdbx_description
1 polymer ?
#
loop_
_entity_poly.entity_id
_entity_poly.type
_entity_poly.pdbx_seq_one_letter_code
_entity_poly.pdbx_strand_id
1 'polypeptide(L)' 'MTEENPQSRYVPKTSKPPTAGQIAAAKLIVKRDREGKGKVKITPKIEYLANYS' A
#
# COMPACT_ATOMS: atom_id res chain seq x y z
N MET A 1 4.68 16.86 -23.26
CA MET A 1 4.17 15.48 -23.39
C MET A 1 4.31 14.86 -22.01
N THR A 2 3.25 14.90 -21.19
CA THR A 2 3.25 14.27 -19.87
C THR A 2 2.97 12.79 -20.07
N GLU A 3 4.03 11.99 -20.09
CA GLU A 3 3.91 10.53 -19.99
C GLU A 3 3.37 10.21 -18.59
N GLU A 4 2.06 10.04 -18.51
CA GLU A 4 1.40 9.46 -17.33
C GLU A 4 1.82 8.00 -17.27
N ASN A 5 2.99 7.73 -16.67
CA ASN A 5 3.56 6.40 -16.60
C ASN A 5 2.61 5.46 -15.80
N PRO A 6 1.89 4.53 -16.44
CA PRO A 6 0.88 3.71 -15.77
C PRO A 6 1.53 2.59 -14.90
N GLN A 7 2.86 2.52 -14.81
CA GLN A 7 3.60 1.46 -14.11
C GLN A 7 3.57 1.51 -12.58
N SER A 8 2.99 2.52 -11.91
CA SER A 8 3.06 2.60 -10.43
C SER A 8 1.93 1.86 -9.68
N ARG A 9 1.10 1.07 -10.37
CA ARG A 9 0.06 0.28 -9.70
C ARG A 9 0.62 -1.07 -9.29
N TYR A 10 0.67 -1.36 -7.99
CA TYR A 10 1.08 -2.68 -7.50
C TYR A 10 0.09 -3.75 -7.97
N VAL A 11 0.57 -4.72 -8.74
CA VAL A 11 -0.18 -5.91 -9.13
C VAL A 11 0.31 -7.10 -8.29
N PRO A 12 -0.55 -7.73 -7.47
CA PRO A 12 -0.18 -8.94 -6.74
C PRO A 12 0.23 -10.04 -7.73
N LYS A 13 1.42 -10.64 -7.53
CA LYS A 13 1.90 -11.78 -8.32
C LYS A 13 1.32 -13.13 -7.86
N THR A 14 0.41 -13.10 -6.87
CA THR A 14 -0.17 -14.29 -6.25
C THR A 14 -1.69 -14.18 -6.31
N SER A 15 -2.34 -15.31 -6.59
CA SER A 15 -3.80 -15.43 -6.55
C SER A 15 -4.35 -15.54 -5.12
N LYS A 16 -3.47 -15.70 -4.12
CA LYS A 16 -3.90 -15.76 -2.72
C LYS A 16 -4.20 -14.35 -2.22
N PRO A 17 -5.35 -14.13 -1.55
CA PRO A 17 -5.64 -12.85 -0.94
C PRO A 17 -4.62 -12.54 0.17
N PRO A 18 -4.35 -11.25 0.43
CA PRO A 18 -3.52 -10.84 1.56
C PRO A 18 -4.16 -11.26 2.89
N THR A 19 -3.32 -11.57 3.86
CA THR A 19 -3.79 -11.99 5.18
C THR A 19 -4.29 -10.78 5.99
N ALA A 20 -5.17 -11.02 6.96
CA ALA A 20 -5.67 -9.98 7.85
C ALA A 20 -4.53 -9.20 8.55
N GLY A 21 -3.44 -9.88 8.90
CA GLY A 21 -2.26 -9.24 9.49
C GLY A 21 -1.55 -8.28 8.52
N GLN A 22 -1.44 -8.64 7.23
CA GLN A 22 -0.85 -7.77 6.21
C GLN A 22 -1.70 -6.52 5.97
N ILE A 23 -3.02 -6.68 5.93
CA ILE A 23 -3.98 -5.58 5.77
C ILE A 23 -3.91 -4.65 7.00
N ALA A 24 -3.94 -5.20 8.21
CA ALA A 24 -3.87 -4.43 9.45
C ALA A 24 -2.56 -3.64 9.57
N ALA A 25 -1.42 -4.28 9.26
CA ALA A 25 -0.12 -3.63 9.26
C ALA A 25 -0.07 -2.47 8.26
N ALA A 26 -0.57 -2.67 7.02
CA ALA A 26 -0.61 -1.62 6.00
C ALA A 26 -1.48 -0.43 6.43
N LYS A 27 -2.66 -0.68 7.01
CA LYS A 27 -3.55 0.36 7.55
C LYS A 27 -2.86 1.15 8.67
N LEU A 28 -2.12 0.48 9.56
CA LEU A 28 -1.38 1.15 10.64
C LEU A 28 -0.23 2.01 10.11
N ILE A 29 0.49 1.55 9.10
CA ILE A 29 1.58 2.32 8.48
C ILE A 29 1.02 3.60 7.85
N VAL A 30 -0.06 3.51 7.05
CA VAL A 30 -0.71 4.68 6.44
C VAL A 30 -1.26 5.63 7.49
N LYS A 31 -1.86 5.11 8.57
CA LYS A 31 -2.35 5.94 9.68
C LYS A 31 -1.22 6.72 10.35
N ARG A 32 -0.11 6.05 10.70
CA ARG A 32 1.04 6.69 11.36
C ARG A 32 1.72 7.72 10.45
N ASP A 33 1.78 7.45 9.16
CA ASP A 33 2.28 8.39 8.15
C ASP A 33 1.45 9.67 8.12
N ARG A 34 0.12 9.57 8.10
CA ARG A 34 -0.80 10.72 8.20
C ARG A 34 -0.69 11.51 9.50
N GLU A 35 -0.31 10.86 10.60
CA GLU A 35 -0.03 11.50 11.89
C GLU A 35 1.35 12.22 11.92
N GLY A 36 2.15 12.16 10.86
CA GLY A 36 3.52 12.66 10.82
C GLY A 36 4.51 11.81 11.64
N LYS A 37 4.09 10.60 12.06
CA LYS A 37 4.87 9.65 12.87
C LYS A 37 5.36 8.45 12.06
N GLY A 38 5.09 8.44 10.76
CA GLY A 38 5.53 7.42 9.83
C GLY A 38 7.05 7.44 9.68
N LYS A 39 7.69 6.29 9.92
CA LYS A 39 9.12 6.09 9.63
C LYS A 39 9.36 5.26 8.37
N VAL A 40 8.28 4.81 7.74
CA VAL A 40 8.31 3.90 6.60
C VAL A 40 7.66 4.59 5.42
N LYS A 41 8.37 4.65 4.29
CA LYS A 41 7.83 5.20 3.04
C LYS A 41 6.61 4.40 2.60
N ILE A 42 5.53 5.09 2.29
CA ILE A 42 4.35 4.49 1.67
C ILE A 42 4.73 4.04 0.25
N THR A 43 4.65 2.73 0.02
CA THR A 43 4.88 2.11 -1.29
C THR A 43 3.55 1.76 -1.95
N PRO A 44 3.49 1.59 -3.28
CA PRO A 44 2.25 1.19 -3.96
C PRO A 44 1.65 -0.12 -3.41
N LYS A 45 2.50 -1.04 -2.91
CA LYS A 45 2.04 -2.25 -2.24
C LYS A 45 1.34 -1.96 -0.91
N ILE A 46 1.87 -1.03 -0.11
CA ILE A 46 1.26 -0.64 1.16
C ILE A 46 -0.07 0.04 0.91
N GLU A 47 -0.15 0.93 -0.07
CA GLU A 47 -1.42 1.56 -0.47
C GLU A 47 -2.44 0.52 -0.94
N TYR A 48 -2.02 -0.43 -1.77
CA TYR A 48 -2.86 -1.54 -2.20
C TYR A 48 -3.41 -2.32 -1.00
N LEU A 49 -2.54 -2.72 -0.06
CA LEU A 49 -2.94 -3.50 1.11
C LEU A 49 -3.83 -2.70 2.08
N ALA A 50 -3.60 -1.40 2.23
CA ALA A 50 -4.38 -0.55 3.11
C ALA A 50 -5.82 -0.34 2.60
N ASN A 51 -6.00 -0.33 1.28
CA ASN A 51 -7.31 -0.19 0.62
C ASN A 51 -7.97 -1.55 0.30
N TYR A 52 -7.34 -2.66 0.66
CA TYR A 52 -7.90 -4.00 0.44
C TYR A 52 -9.11 -4.22 1.37
N SER A 53 -10.25 -4.59 0.77
CA SER A 53 -11.55 -4.82 1.43
C SER A 53 -11.97 -6.28 1.29
#